data_AF-A0A183HDM1-F1
#
_entry.id   AF-A0A183HDM1-F1
#
_cell.length_a   1.000
_cell.length_b   1.000
_cell.length_c   1.000
_cell.angle_alpha   90.00
_cell.angle_beta   90.00
_cell.angle_gamma   90.00
#
_symmetry.space_group_name_H-M   'P 1'
#
loop_
_entity.id
_entity.type
_entity.pdbx_description
1 polymer ?
#
loop_
_entity_poly.entity_id
_entity_poly.type
_entity_poly.pdbx_seq_one_letter_code
_entity_poly.pdbx_strand_id
1 'polypeptide(L)'
;MVYLFRLSGYKMKKRVGAIEEFVIQPISEGRSLHCVLAISGWIEDQGEHVFQQQWRHLWMSREQYVLRYESNYLVELGRAIDYLMSCAVSFAVQHTLLETAFAGLVTAVAWPVALLSASSVIDNPWNVCVGEQLAEVLLSRAHGSRPITLIGFSLGARVIFHCLMAMTKRSTCFGIIHDVVLLGAPVSASPIQWQQISQIVGGRIINGYCNSDWLLRFIYRAMSVQFTIAGTGPVTCKMEKKIVNFNLSHLIKGHLDYSRKLTEILEVVGVRVRPRRDESMLNMDKVARELNIGNSDFDVAEEEKIFSNSFKNGKEAQCVLNETRQMESEEEKSDVLNDL
;
A
#
# COMPACT_ATOMS: atom_id res chain seq x y z
N MET A 1 -24.93 25.54 19.77
CA MET A 1 -23.53 25.08 19.65
C MET A 1 -23.57 23.61 19.23
N VAL A 2 -23.57 23.34 17.92
CA VAL A 2 -23.63 21.96 17.40
C VAL A 2 -22.20 21.40 17.44
N TYR A 3 -21.93 20.45 18.33
CA TYR A 3 -20.69 19.69 18.29
C TYR A 3 -20.58 19.03 16.91
N LEU A 4 -19.64 19.50 16.10
CA LEU A 4 -19.42 19.02 14.73
C LEU A 4 -18.60 17.72 14.80
N PHE A 5 -19.28 16.57 14.86
CA PHE A 5 -18.64 15.24 14.90
C PHE A 5 -17.89 14.93 13.59
N ARG A 6 -16.60 15.27 13.53
CA ARG A 6 -15.69 14.95 12.41
C ARG A 6 -14.68 13.89 12.84
N LEU A 7 -14.28 13.03 11.90
CA LEU A 7 -13.15 12.09 12.11
C LEU A 7 -11.79 12.78 12.05
N SER A 8 -11.71 13.97 11.45
CA SER A 8 -10.46 14.72 11.29
C SER A 8 -9.84 15.02 12.65
N GLY A 9 -8.58 14.63 12.81
CA GLY A 9 -7.81 14.89 14.02
C GLY A 9 -7.94 13.79 15.09
N TYR A 10 -8.59 12.65 14.78
CA TYR A 10 -8.45 11.48 15.62
C TYR A 10 -6.99 11.03 15.59
N LYS A 11 -6.29 11.25 16.71
CA LYS A 11 -4.95 10.76 16.99
C LYS A 11 -5.02 9.89 18.23
N MET A 12 -4.51 8.67 18.14
CA MET A 12 -4.42 7.77 19.27
C MET A 12 -3.56 8.41 20.38
N LYS A 13 -4.15 8.64 21.57
CA LYS A 13 -3.50 9.32 22.71
C LYS A 13 -2.74 8.37 23.63
N LYS A 14 -3.05 7.07 23.61
CA LYS A 14 -2.36 6.00 24.35
C LYS A 14 -2.13 4.83 23.40
N ARG A 15 -0.93 4.23 23.43
CA ARG A 15 -0.62 3.02 22.65
C ARG A 15 -1.61 1.92 23.03
N VAL A 16 -2.33 1.39 22.04
CA VAL A 16 -3.18 0.20 22.19
C VAL A 16 -2.39 -0.97 21.61
N GLY A 17 -1.88 -1.83 22.48
CA GLY A 17 -0.94 -2.89 22.09
C GLY A 17 0.37 -2.32 21.54
N ALA A 18 0.83 -2.87 20.42
CA ALA A 18 2.10 -2.53 19.77
C ALA A 18 1.96 -1.50 18.62
N ILE A 19 0.81 -0.83 18.49
CA ILE A 19 0.60 0.20 17.46
C ILE A 19 1.24 1.51 17.93
N GLU A 20 2.16 2.03 17.14
CA GLU A 20 2.86 3.29 17.39
C GLU A 20 2.16 4.48 16.72
N GLU A 21 1.55 4.25 15.55
CA GLU A 21 0.95 5.30 14.76
C GLU A 21 -0.47 4.94 14.28
N PHE A 22 -1.43 5.78 14.64
CA PHE A 22 -2.81 5.69 14.17
C PHE A 22 -3.44 7.10 14.16
N VAL A 23 -3.59 7.68 12.97
CA VAL A 23 -4.08 9.04 12.76
C VAL A 23 -5.04 9.09 11.58
N ILE A 24 -6.22 9.67 11.77
CA ILE A 24 -7.17 9.92 10.67
C ILE A 24 -7.03 11.37 10.20
N GLN A 25 -6.61 11.54 8.95
CA GLN A 25 -6.33 12.83 8.33
C GLN A 25 -7.37 13.14 7.23
N PRO A 26 -7.83 14.39 7.10
CA PRO A 26 -8.73 14.77 6.01
C PRO A 26 -8.00 14.82 4.65
N ILE A 27 -8.63 14.30 3.61
CA ILE A 27 -8.25 14.51 2.20
C ILE A 27 -9.01 15.72 1.63
N SER A 28 -10.23 15.96 2.11
CA SER A 28 -11.10 17.06 1.68
C SER A 28 -11.83 17.67 2.86
N GLU A 29 -12.03 19.00 2.83
CA GLU A 29 -12.56 19.76 3.97
C GLU A 29 -14.09 19.98 3.93
N GLY A 30 -14.78 19.37 2.96
CA GLY A 30 -16.21 19.53 2.78
C GLY A 30 -17.04 18.84 3.86
N ARG A 31 -18.37 18.97 3.74
CA ARG A 31 -19.34 18.27 4.58
C ARG A 31 -20.20 17.37 3.72
N SER A 32 -20.51 16.19 4.24
CA SER A 32 -21.38 15.23 3.56
C SER A 32 -22.23 14.44 4.55
N LEU A 33 -23.34 13.89 4.05
CA LEU A 33 -24.16 12.93 4.80
C LEU A 33 -23.53 11.54 4.86
N HIS A 34 -22.48 11.30 4.06
CA HIS A 34 -21.68 10.07 4.07
C HIS A 34 -20.18 10.40 4.10
N CYS A 35 -19.41 9.60 4.83
CA CYS A 35 -17.97 9.77 4.92
C CYS A 35 -17.26 8.67 4.12
N VAL A 36 -16.05 8.95 3.65
CA VAL A 36 -15.19 7.95 3.02
C VAL A 36 -13.87 7.88 3.78
N LEU A 37 -13.43 6.68 4.12
CA LEU A 37 -12.12 6.44 4.71
C LEU A 37 -11.30 5.55 3.77
N ALA A 38 -10.22 6.12 3.27
CA ALA A 38 -9.27 5.45 2.40
C ALA A 38 -8.07 4.94 3.20
N ILE A 39 -7.59 3.74 2.88
CA ILE A 39 -6.55 3.05 3.63
C ILE A 39 -5.54 2.45 2.64
N SER A 40 -4.33 2.98 2.62
CA SER A 40 -3.25 2.52 1.75
C SER A 40 -2.61 1.24 2.29
N GLY A 41 -2.16 0.36 1.40
CA GLY A 41 -1.49 -0.89 1.79
C GLY A 41 0.04 -0.84 1.85
N TRP A 42 0.65 0.14 1.21
CA TRP A 42 2.05 0.50 1.35
C TRP A 42 2.21 1.94 0.85
N ILE A 43 3.37 2.52 1.10
CA ILE A 43 3.75 3.86 0.63
C ILE A 43 5.18 3.82 0.10
N GLU A 44 5.48 4.63 -0.92
CA GLU A 44 6.80 4.64 -1.58
C GLU A 44 7.80 5.55 -0.87
N ASP A 45 7.33 6.59 -0.19
CA ASP A 45 8.18 7.60 0.45
C ASP A 45 7.68 7.97 1.85
N GLN A 46 8.58 8.53 2.65
CA GLN A 46 8.29 9.15 3.93
C GLN A 46 7.86 10.60 3.71
N GLY A 47 6.66 10.93 4.16
CA GLY A 47 6.21 12.31 4.13
C GLY A 47 4.83 12.49 4.76
N GLU A 48 4.53 13.72 5.14
CA GLU A 48 3.26 14.03 5.81
C GLU A 48 2.06 13.86 4.86
N HIS A 49 2.27 14.08 3.56
CA HIS A 49 1.21 14.09 2.55
C HIS A 49 1.15 12.84 1.66
N VAL A 50 2.01 11.84 1.87
CA VAL A 50 2.15 10.69 0.95
C VAL A 50 0.85 9.89 0.86
N PHE A 51 0.17 9.69 1.99
CA PHE A 51 -1.14 9.05 2.04
C PHE A 51 -2.19 9.83 1.24
N GLN A 52 -2.26 11.15 1.39
CA GLN A 52 -3.20 12.01 0.66
C GLN A 52 -2.89 12.04 -0.83
N GLN A 53 -1.62 12.00 -1.21
CA GLN A 53 -1.18 12.00 -2.60
C GLN A 53 -1.62 10.72 -3.33
N GLN A 54 -1.55 9.55 -2.70
CA GLN A 54 -2.07 8.30 -3.29
C GLN A 54 -3.56 8.40 -3.61
N TRP A 55 -4.35 9.03 -2.73
CA TRP A 55 -5.79 9.16 -2.87
C TRP A 55 -6.25 10.51 -3.48
N ARG A 56 -5.34 11.28 -4.09
CA ARG A 56 -5.61 12.66 -4.56
C ARG A 56 -6.76 12.80 -5.57
N HIS A 57 -7.03 11.75 -6.34
CA HIS A 57 -8.10 11.73 -7.33
C HIS A 57 -9.41 11.14 -6.78
N LEU A 58 -9.46 10.62 -5.55
CA LEU A 58 -10.68 10.09 -4.97
C LEU A 58 -11.73 11.20 -4.78
N TRP A 59 -12.93 11.00 -5.33
CA TRP A 59 -14.01 11.99 -5.30
C TRP A 59 -15.38 11.35 -5.07
N MET A 60 -15.42 10.42 -4.13
CA MET A 60 -16.66 9.73 -3.77
C MET A 60 -17.54 10.59 -2.85
N SER A 61 -16.94 11.36 -1.95
CA SER A 61 -17.62 12.28 -1.03
C SER A 61 -16.97 13.66 -1.00
N ARG A 62 -17.68 14.65 -0.46
CA ARG A 62 -17.08 15.93 -0.05
C ARG A 62 -16.31 15.82 1.26
N GLU A 63 -16.53 14.76 2.02
CA GLU A 63 -15.90 14.48 3.31
C GLU A 63 -15.19 13.13 3.24
N GLN A 64 -13.88 13.21 3.03
CA GLN A 64 -13.02 12.07 2.75
C GLN A 64 -11.79 12.13 3.66
N TYR A 65 -11.39 10.98 4.16
CA TYR A 65 -10.30 10.80 5.10
C TYR A 65 -9.34 9.74 4.61
N VAL A 66 -8.11 9.81 5.08
CA VAL A 66 -7.11 8.76 4.96
C VAL A 66 -6.68 8.30 6.35
N LEU A 67 -6.47 7.00 6.50
CA LEU A 67 -5.84 6.45 7.70
C LEU A 67 -4.32 6.43 7.49
N ARG A 68 -3.61 7.19 8.31
CA ARG A 68 -2.15 7.08 8.47
C ARG A 68 -1.88 6.15 9.64
N TYR A 69 -1.21 5.04 9.36
CA TYR A 69 -0.86 4.04 10.36
C TYR A 69 0.48 3.43 10.01
N GLU A 70 1.28 3.14 11.03
CA GLU A 70 2.58 2.46 10.93
C GLU A 70 3.40 2.86 9.69
N SER A 71 3.57 4.17 9.43
CA SER A 71 4.15 4.65 8.16
C SER A 71 5.55 4.11 7.89
N ASN A 72 6.38 3.97 8.95
CA ASN A 72 7.72 3.37 8.85
C ASN A 72 7.66 1.96 8.28
N TYR A 73 6.79 1.13 8.84
CA TYR A 73 6.57 -0.23 8.38
C TYR A 73 6.01 -0.28 6.95
N LEU A 74 5.08 0.61 6.59
CA LEU A 74 4.51 0.66 5.24
C LEU A 74 5.52 1.09 4.17
N VAL A 75 6.50 1.95 4.51
CA VAL A 75 7.61 2.31 3.61
C VAL A 75 8.59 1.15 3.46
N GLU A 76 8.98 0.51 4.57
CA GLU A 76 9.86 -0.66 4.55
C GLU A 76 9.26 -1.78 3.70
N LEU A 77 7.94 -1.99 3.82
CA LEU A 77 7.21 -2.90 2.97
C LEU A 77 7.27 -2.49 1.48
N GLY A 78 7.00 -1.23 1.17
CA GLY A 78 7.09 -0.74 -0.22
C GLY A 78 8.45 -1.05 -0.84
N ARG A 79 9.53 -0.74 -0.10
CA ARG A 79 10.92 -1.02 -0.50
C ARG A 79 11.20 -2.52 -0.66
N ALA A 80 10.70 -3.35 0.26
CA ALA A 80 10.86 -4.80 0.18
C ALA A 80 10.17 -5.39 -1.06
N ILE A 81 8.97 -4.89 -1.40
CA ILE A 81 8.26 -5.33 -2.61
C ILE A 81 8.99 -4.89 -3.88
N ASP A 82 9.47 -3.64 -3.94
CA ASP A 82 10.24 -3.14 -5.08
C ASP A 82 11.56 -3.92 -5.26
N TYR A 83 12.25 -4.25 -4.16
CA TYR A 83 13.44 -5.10 -4.17
C TYR A 83 13.11 -6.51 -4.71
N LEU A 84 12.04 -7.14 -4.20
CA LEU A 84 11.55 -8.44 -4.69
C LEU A 84 11.28 -8.44 -6.19
N MET A 85 10.60 -7.40 -6.69
CA MET A 85 10.29 -7.28 -8.11
C MET A 85 11.54 -7.07 -8.95
N SER A 86 12.52 -6.31 -8.45
CA SER A 86 13.81 -6.11 -9.11
C SER A 86 14.60 -7.42 -9.22
N CYS A 87 14.60 -8.25 -8.17
CA CYS A 87 15.19 -9.58 -8.18
C CYS A 87 14.48 -10.51 -9.18
N ALA A 88 13.14 -10.52 -9.21
CA ALA A 88 12.36 -11.35 -10.13
C ALA A 88 12.64 -11.01 -11.60
N VAL A 89 12.74 -9.71 -11.94
CA VAL A 89 13.09 -9.25 -13.29
C VAL A 89 14.51 -9.64 -13.64
N SER A 90 15.47 -9.43 -12.74
CA SER A 90 16.87 -9.81 -12.95
C SER A 90 17.01 -11.31 -13.24
N PHE A 91 16.26 -12.14 -12.53
CA PHE A 91 16.22 -13.59 -12.74
C PHE A 91 15.56 -13.98 -14.06
N ALA A 92 14.46 -13.34 -14.47
CA ALA A 92 13.83 -13.61 -15.76
C ALA A 92 14.76 -13.29 -16.95
N VAL A 93 15.54 -12.20 -16.83
CA VAL A 93 16.58 -11.82 -17.80
C VAL A 93 17.72 -12.83 -17.80
N GLN A 94 18.17 -13.27 -16.63
CA GLN A 94 19.21 -14.29 -16.47
C GLN A 94 18.78 -15.66 -17.01
N HIS A 95 17.53 -16.07 -16.83
CA HIS A 95 16.98 -17.28 -17.45
C HIS A 95 16.93 -17.23 -18.97
N THR A 96 16.85 -16.03 -19.55
CA THR A 96 16.89 -15.83 -21.01
C THR A 96 18.34 -15.89 -21.54
N LEU A 97 19.34 -15.75 -20.67
CA LEU A 97 20.75 -15.60 -21.07
C LEU A 97 21.75 -16.60 -20.47
N LEU A 98 21.38 -17.52 -19.57
CA LEU A 98 22.41 -18.27 -18.83
C LEU A 98 22.24 -19.80 -18.84
N GLU A 99 22.98 -20.42 -19.76
CA GLU A 99 23.85 -21.55 -19.41
C GLU A 99 25.07 -21.04 -18.62
N THR A 100 24.94 -20.65 -17.35
CA THR A 100 26.15 -20.39 -16.55
C THR A 100 25.91 -20.68 -15.06
N ALA A 101 26.75 -21.56 -14.52
CA ALA A 101 26.65 -22.15 -13.19
C ALA A 101 26.65 -21.16 -12.01
N PHE A 102 26.91 -19.87 -12.24
CA PHE A 102 26.88 -18.81 -11.22
C PHE A 102 25.48 -18.26 -10.92
N ALA A 103 24.47 -18.53 -11.75
CA ALA A 103 23.08 -18.16 -11.45
C ALA A 103 22.57 -18.83 -10.16
N GLY A 104 23.06 -20.05 -9.86
CA GLY A 104 22.65 -20.84 -8.69
C GLY A 104 23.04 -20.23 -7.33
N LEU A 105 24.15 -19.48 -7.26
CA LEU A 105 24.63 -18.89 -6.00
C LEU A 105 23.87 -17.62 -5.63
N VAL A 106 23.53 -16.77 -6.60
CA VAL A 106 22.70 -15.58 -6.38
C VAL A 106 21.26 -15.98 -6.01
N THR A 107 20.76 -17.08 -6.59
CA THR A 107 19.45 -17.64 -6.21
C THR A 107 19.40 -18.22 -4.82
N ALA A 108 20.52 -18.46 -4.11
CA ALA A 108 20.52 -19.10 -2.80
C ALA A 108 20.35 -18.12 -1.62
N VAL A 109 20.76 -16.85 -1.79
CA VAL A 109 20.80 -15.86 -0.69
C VAL A 109 19.77 -14.73 -0.84
N ALA A 110 19.39 -14.37 -2.07
CA ALA A 110 18.42 -13.28 -2.28
C ALA A 110 16.97 -13.71 -1.95
N TRP A 111 16.62 -14.97 -2.23
CA TRP A 111 15.26 -15.48 -2.01
C TRP A 111 14.84 -15.57 -0.53
N PRO A 112 15.66 -16.00 0.47
CA PRO A 112 15.20 -16.17 1.84
C PRO A 112 15.02 -14.83 2.53
N VAL A 113 15.91 -13.87 2.32
CA VAL A 113 15.81 -12.51 2.89
C VAL A 113 14.54 -11.83 2.39
N ALA A 114 14.28 -11.91 1.10
CA ALA A 114 13.11 -11.29 0.50
C ALA A 114 11.79 -11.99 0.92
N LEU A 115 11.84 -13.31 1.14
CA LEU A 115 10.73 -14.08 1.73
C LEU A 115 10.48 -13.72 3.19
N LEU A 116 11.54 -13.52 3.98
CA LEU A 116 11.44 -13.09 5.38
C LEU A 116 10.88 -11.67 5.50
N SER A 117 11.29 -10.75 4.63
CA SER A 117 10.71 -9.41 4.58
C SER A 117 9.23 -9.45 4.18
N ALA A 118 8.85 -10.32 3.24
CA ALA A 118 7.46 -10.47 2.82
C ALA A 118 6.59 -11.31 3.79
N SER A 119 7.16 -12.27 4.53
CA SER A 119 6.43 -13.02 5.56
C SER A 119 6.03 -12.11 6.72
N SER A 120 6.85 -11.10 7.01
CA SER A 120 6.53 -10.01 7.95
C SER A 120 5.30 -9.19 7.58
N VAL A 121 4.67 -9.42 6.41
CA VAL A 121 3.44 -8.76 5.94
C VAL A 121 2.21 -9.59 6.27
N ILE A 122 2.36 -10.92 6.23
CA ILE A 122 1.26 -11.86 6.40
C ILE A 122 1.17 -12.33 7.86
N ASP A 123 2.29 -12.67 8.49
CA ASP A 123 2.35 -13.16 9.89
C ASP A 123 2.30 -12.04 10.94
N ASN A 124 1.98 -10.84 10.47
CA ASN A 124 2.07 -9.63 11.23
C ASN A 124 0.80 -9.33 12.02
N PRO A 125 0.83 -9.41 13.37
CA PRO A 125 -0.30 -9.08 14.22
C PRO A 125 -0.70 -7.60 14.12
N TRP A 126 0.20 -6.70 13.69
CA TRP A 126 -0.02 -5.26 13.64
C TRP A 126 -1.20 -4.89 12.73
N ASN A 127 -1.35 -5.49 11.53
CA ASN A 127 -2.49 -5.19 10.66
C ASN A 127 -3.84 -5.63 11.26
N VAL A 128 -3.83 -6.72 12.03
CA VAL A 128 -5.03 -7.19 12.76
C VAL A 128 -5.36 -6.20 13.87
N CYS A 129 -4.37 -5.80 14.67
CA CYS A 129 -4.53 -4.83 15.73
C CYS A 129 -4.99 -3.45 15.22
N VAL A 130 -4.45 -2.97 14.09
CA VAL A 130 -4.89 -1.72 13.44
C VAL A 130 -6.34 -1.83 12.97
N GLY A 131 -6.73 -2.98 12.42
CA GLY A 131 -8.13 -3.27 12.08
C GLY A 131 -9.05 -3.24 13.31
N GLU A 132 -8.65 -3.89 14.40
CA GLU A 132 -9.41 -3.88 15.66
C GLU A 132 -9.52 -2.46 16.26
N GLN A 133 -8.43 -1.70 16.24
CA GLN A 133 -8.44 -0.30 16.68
C GLN A 133 -9.35 0.55 15.81
N LEU A 134 -9.33 0.36 14.49
CA LEU A 134 -10.25 1.04 13.57
C LEU A 134 -11.71 0.67 13.88
N ALA A 135 -11.99 -0.60 14.19
CA ALA A 135 -13.32 -1.03 14.60
C ALA A 135 -13.79 -0.28 15.86
N GLU A 136 -12.95 -0.15 16.89
CA GLU A 136 -13.28 0.60 18.11
C GLU A 136 -13.59 2.08 17.80
N VAL A 137 -12.80 2.72 16.92
CA VAL A 137 -13.07 4.11 16.49
C VAL A 137 -14.41 4.22 15.78
N LEU A 138 -14.74 3.30 14.87
CA LEU A 138 -16.00 3.32 14.14
C LEU A 138 -17.20 3.01 15.04
N LEU A 139 -17.07 2.04 15.94
CA LEU A 139 -18.09 1.67 16.94
C LEU A 139 -18.35 2.78 17.96
N SER A 140 -17.32 3.56 18.31
CA SER A 140 -17.48 4.76 19.17
C SER A 140 -18.31 5.86 18.52
N ARG A 141 -18.66 5.73 17.23
CA ARG A 141 -19.42 6.71 16.44
C ARG A 141 -18.79 8.12 16.50
N ALA A 142 -17.45 8.20 16.49
CA ALA A 142 -16.72 9.48 16.48
C ALA A 142 -17.13 10.41 15.31
N HIS A 143 -17.67 9.83 14.23
CA HIS A 143 -18.18 10.52 13.04
C HIS A 143 -19.70 10.85 13.08
N GLY A 144 -20.36 10.56 14.20
CA GLY A 144 -21.81 10.59 14.36
C GLY A 144 -22.50 9.36 13.78
N SER A 145 -23.80 9.47 13.49
CA SER A 145 -24.62 8.39 12.92
C SER A 145 -24.55 8.29 11.39
N ARG A 146 -23.61 8.99 10.75
CA ARG A 146 -23.47 9.03 9.30
C ARG A 146 -22.81 7.74 8.82
N PRO A 147 -23.30 7.11 7.75
CA PRO A 147 -22.68 5.88 7.27
C PRO A 147 -21.32 6.18 6.59
N ILE A 148 -20.37 5.26 6.72
CA ILE A 148 -19.00 5.39 6.20
C ILE A 148 -18.73 4.34 5.12
N THR A 149 -18.06 4.75 4.04
CA THR A 149 -17.53 3.84 3.03
C THR A 149 -16.04 3.62 3.27
N LEU A 150 -15.60 2.36 3.27
CA LEU A 150 -14.20 1.99 3.48
C LEU A 150 -13.58 1.57 2.14
N ILE A 151 -12.43 2.13 1.79
CA ILE A 151 -11.72 1.80 0.55
C ILE A 151 -10.27 1.50 0.91
N GLY A 152 -9.74 0.38 0.47
CA GLY A 152 -8.33 0.07 0.67
C GLY A 152 -7.79 -0.90 -0.34
N PHE A 153 -6.47 -0.88 -0.49
CA PHE A 153 -5.75 -1.84 -1.32
C PHE A 153 -4.70 -2.57 -0.49
N SER A 154 -4.37 -3.80 -0.86
CA SER A 154 -3.34 -4.63 -0.23
C SER A 154 -3.48 -4.69 1.30
N LEU A 155 -2.45 -4.36 2.09
CA LEU A 155 -2.57 -4.33 3.56
C LEU A 155 -3.68 -3.42 4.06
N GLY A 156 -3.97 -2.31 3.38
CA GLY A 156 -5.08 -1.44 3.76
C GLY A 156 -6.43 -2.14 3.59
N ALA A 157 -6.58 -2.97 2.55
CA ALA A 157 -7.74 -3.84 2.40
C ALA A 157 -7.81 -4.91 3.51
N ARG A 158 -6.65 -5.44 3.94
CA ARG A 158 -6.57 -6.37 5.06
C ARG A 158 -6.96 -5.73 6.39
N VAL A 159 -6.52 -4.49 6.66
CA VAL A 159 -6.94 -3.69 7.82
C VAL A 159 -8.45 -3.53 7.84
N ILE A 160 -9.07 -3.18 6.70
CA ILE A 160 -10.53 -3.07 6.58
C ILE A 160 -11.20 -4.42 6.88
N PHE A 161 -10.70 -5.51 6.30
CA PHE A 161 -11.28 -6.84 6.52
C PHE A 161 -11.27 -7.23 8.00
N HIS A 162 -10.14 -7.04 8.70
CA HIS A 162 -10.05 -7.33 10.12
C HIS A 162 -10.88 -6.36 10.98
N CYS A 163 -10.99 -5.08 10.59
CA CYS A 163 -11.92 -4.15 11.20
C CYS A 163 -13.36 -4.66 11.13
N LEU A 164 -13.82 -5.09 9.96
CA LEU A 164 -15.18 -5.64 9.80
C LEU A 164 -15.38 -6.90 10.64
N MET A 165 -14.42 -7.83 10.62
CA MET A 165 -14.46 -9.04 11.45
C MET A 165 -14.47 -8.75 12.96
N ALA A 166 -13.80 -7.69 13.40
CA ALA A 166 -13.87 -7.25 14.79
C ALA A 166 -15.24 -6.65 15.12
N MET A 167 -15.81 -5.85 14.20
CA MET A 167 -17.15 -5.29 14.34
C MET A 167 -18.24 -6.36 14.39
N THR A 168 -18.14 -7.47 13.64
CA THR A 168 -19.15 -8.55 13.67
C THR A 168 -19.29 -9.20 15.05
N LYS A 169 -18.28 -9.06 15.93
CA LYS A 169 -18.31 -9.57 17.31
C LYS A 169 -19.06 -8.64 18.28
N ARG A 170 -19.50 -7.46 17.82
CA ARG A 170 -20.12 -6.41 18.64
C ARG A 170 -21.58 -6.22 18.22
N SER A 171 -22.48 -6.03 19.18
CA SER A 171 -23.92 -5.87 18.91
C SER A 171 -24.30 -4.52 18.27
N THR A 172 -23.47 -3.49 18.44
CA THR A 172 -23.72 -2.11 17.98
C THR A 172 -23.17 -1.81 16.57
N CYS A 173 -22.79 -2.85 15.81
CA CYS A 173 -22.06 -2.70 14.54
C CYS A 173 -22.93 -2.27 13.34
N PHE A 174 -24.25 -2.42 13.42
CA PHE A 174 -25.16 -2.17 12.30
C PHE A 174 -25.33 -0.67 11.97
N GLY A 175 -25.50 -0.36 10.69
CA GLY A 175 -25.74 1.02 10.22
C GLY A 175 -24.53 1.95 10.38
N ILE A 176 -23.32 1.40 10.50
CA ILE A 176 -22.05 2.16 10.44
C ILE A 176 -21.51 2.11 9.01
N ILE A 177 -21.33 0.91 8.47
CA ILE A 177 -20.65 0.70 7.18
C ILE A 177 -21.66 0.71 6.04
N HIS A 178 -21.44 1.58 5.05
CA HIS A 178 -22.21 1.64 3.82
C HIS A 178 -21.66 0.66 2.78
N ASP A 179 -20.61 1.06 2.07
CA ASP A 179 -19.93 0.24 1.07
C ASP A 179 -18.50 -0.09 1.53
N VAL A 180 -17.95 -1.17 0.99
CA VAL A 180 -16.57 -1.58 1.22
C VAL A 180 -15.92 -1.87 -0.13
N VAL A 181 -14.71 -1.36 -0.35
CA VAL A 181 -13.92 -1.62 -1.55
C VAL A 181 -12.57 -2.18 -1.14
N LEU A 182 -12.33 -3.45 -1.46
CA LEU A 182 -11.10 -4.18 -1.16
C LEU A 182 -10.39 -4.49 -2.48
N LEU A 183 -9.18 -3.96 -2.66
CA LEU A 183 -8.39 -4.14 -3.87
C LEU A 183 -7.14 -4.96 -3.56
N GLY A 184 -6.92 -6.08 -4.26
CA GLY A 184 -5.74 -6.93 -4.07
C GLY A 184 -5.58 -7.42 -2.63
N ALA A 185 -6.69 -7.77 -1.96
CA ALA A 185 -6.70 -8.02 -0.53
C ALA A 185 -5.96 -9.32 -0.14
N PRO A 186 -4.90 -9.26 0.68
CA PRO A 186 -4.20 -10.43 1.20
C PRO A 186 -4.99 -11.00 2.40
N VAL A 187 -6.18 -11.53 2.15
CA VAL A 187 -7.07 -12.13 3.15
C VAL A 187 -7.68 -13.42 2.63
N SER A 188 -8.14 -14.28 3.54
CA SER A 188 -8.83 -15.52 3.16
C SER A 188 -10.12 -15.19 2.40
N ALA A 189 -10.35 -15.91 1.30
CA ALA A 189 -11.63 -15.93 0.57
C ALA A 189 -12.66 -16.88 1.22
N SER A 190 -12.55 -17.16 2.52
CA SER A 190 -13.45 -18.04 3.27
C SER A 190 -14.91 -17.58 3.15
N PRO A 191 -15.82 -18.40 2.59
CA PRO A 191 -17.22 -18.03 2.41
C PRO A 191 -17.92 -17.65 3.73
N ILE A 192 -17.51 -18.28 4.83
CA ILE A 192 -18.08 -18.05 6.17
C ILE A 192 -17.75 -16.63 6.65
N GLN A 193 -16.48 -16.23 6.58
CA GLN A 193 -16.05 -14.90 7.01
C GLN A 193 -16.66 -13.81 6.14
N TRP A 194 -16.67 -14.02 4.82
CA TRP A 194 -17.27 -13.07 3.88
C TRP A 194 -18.78 -12.95 4.05
N GLN A 195 -19.47 -14.04 4.43
CA GLN A 195 -20.87 -13.99 4.82
C GLN A 195 -21.08 -13.16 6.10
N GLN A 196 -20.24 -13.32 7.12
CA GLN A 196 -20.34 -12.56 8.37
C GLN A 196 -20.18 -11.05 8.14
N ILE A 197 -19.13 -10.62 7.42
CA ILE A 197 -18.95 -9.19 7.12
C ILE A 197 -20.08 -8.63 6.24
N SER A 198 -20.64 -9.44 5.33
CA SER A 198 -21.77 -9.03 4.47
C SER A 198 -23.05 -8.73 5.26
N GLN A 199 -23.18 -9.24 6.48
CA GLN A 199 -24.34 -8.95 7.35
C GLN A 199 -24.28 -7.54 7.93
N ILE A 200 -23.08 -7.03 8.24
CA ILE A 200 -22.91 -5.71 8.87
C ILE A 200 -22.78 -4.57 7.85
N VAL A 201 -22.38 -4.88 6.62
CA VAL A 201 -22.29 -3.90 5.53
C VAL A 201 -23.67 -3.63 4.95
N GLY A 202 -24.11 -2.37 4.96
CA GLY A 202 -25.43 -1.96 4.48
C GLY A 202 -25.59 -2.04 2.96
N GLY A 203 -24.53 -1.71 2.24
CA GLY A 203 -24.45 -1.66 0.77
C GLY A 203 -23.68 -2.84 0.19
N ARG A 204 -22.77 -2.55 -0.74
CA ARG A 204 -22.00 -3.54 -1.51
C ARG A 204 -20.59 -3.69 -0.95
N ILE A 205 -20.06 -4.91 -1.08
CA ILE A 205 -18.66 -5.22 -0.87
C ILE A 205 -18.03 -5.49 -2.24
N ILE A 206 -17.15 -4.62 -2.67
CA ILE A 206 -16.39 -4.75 -3.91
C ILE A 206 -15.09 -5.48 -3.60
N ASN A 207 -14.86 -6.60 -4.28
CA ASN A 207 -13.58 -7.32 -4.29
C ASN A 207 -12.93 -7.13 -5.66
N GLY A 208 -11.92 -6.26 -5.74
CA GLY A 208 -11.07 -6.11 -6.91
C GLY A 208 -9.87 -7.03 -6.81
N TYR A 209 -9.76 -8.01 -7.71
CA TYR A 209 -8.73 -9.04 -7.68
C TYR A 209 -7.96 -9.11 -8.99
N CYS A 210 -6.74 -9.63 -8.95
CA CYS A 210 -5.91 -9.88 -10.12
C CYS A 210 -5.47 -11.33 -10.15
N ASN A 211 -5.86 -12.06 -11.20
CA ASN A 211 -5.50 -13.47 -11.37
C ASN A 211 -3.99 -13.62 -11.53
N SER A 212 -3.33 -12.68 -12.20
CA SER A 212 -1.90 -12.74 -12.49
C SER A 212 -1.02 -12.07 -11.43
N ASP A 213 -1.55 -11.77 -10.24
CA ASP A 213 -0.75 -11.18 -9.16
C ASP A 213 0.30 -12.19 -8.65
N TRP A 214 1.50 -12.08 -9.22
CA TRP A 214 2.62 -12.97 -8.93
C TRP A 214 3.08 -12.83 -7.48
N LEU A 215 3.13 -11.61 -6.94
CA LEU A 215 3.63 -11.35 -5.60
C LEU A 215 2.74 -12.03 -4.55
N LEU A 216 1.42 -11.79 -4.60
CA LEU A 216 0.50 -12.43 -3.66
C LEU A 216 0.54 -13.95 -3.80
N ARG A 217 0.59 -14.49 -5.02
CA ARG A 217 0.71 -15.94 -5.23
C ARG A 217 2.01 -16.49 -4.65
N PHE A 218 3.13 -15.78 -4.83
CA PHE A 218 4.44 -16.22 -4.38
C PHE A 218 4.51 -16.27 -2.86
N ILE A 219 4.21 -15.17 -2.17
CA ILE A 219 4.35 -15.07 -0.71
C ILE A 219 3.49 -16.14 -0.03
N TYR A 220 2.23 -16.30 -0.44
CA TYR A 220 1.33 -17.27 0.17
C TYR A 220 1.70 -18.72 -0.13
N ARG A 221 2.22 -19.02 -1.33
CA ARG A 221 2.71 -20.36 -1.64
C ARG A 221 3.95 -20.71 -0.83
N ALA A 222 4.88 -19.76 -0.69
CA ALA A 222 6.09 -19.97 0.08
C ALA A 222 5.78 -20.22 1.57
N MET A 223 4.74 -19.59 2.08
CA MET A 223 4.26 -19.78 3.46
C MET A 223 3.35 -21.01 3.64
N SER A 224 3.21 -21.88 2.64
CA SER A 224 2.36 -23.07 2.70
C SER A 224 0.89 -22.79 3.06
N VAL A 225 0.39 -21.60 2.71
CA VAL A 225 -1.00 -21.23 2.98
C VAL A 225 -1.93 -21.99 2.05
N GLN A 226 -2.81 -22.82 2.62
CA GLN A 226 -3.69 -23.73 1.87
C GLN A 226 -5.03 -23.11 1.45
N PHE A 227 -5.35 -21.88 1.87
CA PHE A 227 -6.60 -21.22 1.52
C PHE A 227 -6.47 -20.28 0.32
N THR A 228 -7.58 -20.11 -0.40
CA THR A 228 -7.70 -19.13 -1.49
C THR A 228 -7.66 -17.70 -0.97
N ILE A 229 -6.93 -16.82 -1.65
CA ILE A 229 -6.74 -15.41 -1.27
C ILE A 229 -7.73 -14.56 -2.06
N ALA A 230 -8.43 -13.64 -1.39
CA ALA A 230 -9.44 -12.80 -2.04
C ALA A 230 -8.85 -11.86 -3.12
N GLY A 231 -7.60 -11.44 -2.97
CA GLY A 231 -6.90 -10.59 -3.93
C GLY A 231 -6.48 -11.28 -5.24
N THR A 232 -6.51 -12.61 -5.32
CA THR A 232 -6.07 -13.39 -6.50
C THR A 232 -7.20 -14.09 -7.25
N GLY A 233 -8.41 -14.07 -6.70
CA GLY A 233 -9.58 -14.74 -7.27
C GLY A 233 -10.91 -14.16 -6.78
N PRO A 234 -12.03 -14.51 -7.42
CA PRO A 234 -13.33 -14.09 -6.98
C PRO A 234 -13.69 -14.73 -5.64
N VAL A 235 -14.46 -14.01 -4.83
CA VAL A 235 -15.02 -14.54 -3.58
C VAL A 235 -16.48 -14.93 -3.79
N THR A 236 -16.80 -16.18 -3.44
CA THR A 236 -18.15 -16.74 -3.55
C THR A 236 -18.69 -17.10 -2.16
N CYS A 237 -19.86 -16.57 -1.78
CA CYS A 237 -20.55 -16.95 -0.55
C CYS A 237 -22.05 -16.76 -0.71
N LYS A 238 -22.88 -17.21 0.25
CA LYS A 238 -24.35 -17.11 0.17
C LYS A 238 -24.92 -15.70 -0.07
N MET A 239 -24.13 -14.65 0.16
CA MET A 239 -24.52 -13.25 -0.02
C MET A 239 -24.03 -12.65 -1.35
N GLU A 240 -24.01 -13.44 -2.43
CA GLU A 240 -23.50 -13.04 -3.75
C GLU A 240 -24.06 -11.70 -4.26
N LYS A 241 -25.31 -11.37 -3.93
CA LYS A 241 -25.92 -10.09 -4.35
C LYS A 241 -25.26 -8.85 -3.71
N LYS A 242 -24.59 -9.01 -2.57
CA LYS A 242 -23.85 -7.94 -1.89
C LYS A 242 -22.39 -7.88 -2.31
N ILE A 243 -21.80 -9.02 -2.70
CA ILE A 243 -20.37 -9.11 -3.06
C ILE A 243 -20.22 -8.96 -4.57
N VAL A 244 -19.57 -7.89 -5.01
CA VAL A 244 -19.28 -7.63 -6.42
C VAL A 244 -17.81 -7.86 -6.69
N ASN A 245 -17.50 -8.89 -7.47
CA ASN A 245 -16.14 -9.25 -7.84
C ASN A 245 -15.75 -8.56 -9.15
N PHE A 246 -14.64 -7.83 -9.15
CA PHE A 246 -14.06 -7.19 -10.34
C PHE A 246 -12.70 -7.81 -10.66
N ASN A 247 -12.57 -8.38 -11.85
CA ASN A 247 -11.30 -8.88 -12.36
C ASN A 247 -10.49 -7.73 -12.98
N LEU A 248 -9.41 -7.35 -12.32
CA LEU A 248 -8.52 -6.24 -12.68
C LEU A 248 -7.29 -6.69 -13.46
N SER A 249 -7.20 -7.97 -13.86
CA SER A 249 -6.00 -8.55 -14.52
C SER A 249 -5.64 -7.86 -15.85
N HIS A 250 -6.60 -7.17 -16.48
CA HIS A 250 -6.34 -6.40 -17.70
C HIS A 250 -5.60 -5.08 -17.44
N LEU A 251 -5.71 -4.51 -16.24
CA LEU A 251 -5.02 -3.29 -15.82
C LEU A 251 -3.75 -3.60 -15.00
N ILE A 252 -3.82 -4.63 -14.16
CA ILE A 252 -2.84 -4.95 -13.14
C ILE A 252 -1.97 -6.11 -13.62
N LYS A 253 -0.70 -5.85 -13.88
CA LYS A 253 0.30 -6.86 -14.25
C LYS A 253 1.05 -7.40 -13.03
N GLY A 254 1.14 -6.61 -11.96
CA GLY A 254 1.72 -7.03 -10.68
C GLY A 254 1.16 -6.22 -9.51
N HIS A 255 1.45 -6.65 -8.28
CA HIS A 255 0.85 -6.06 -7.08
C HIS A 255 1.11 -4.55 -6.95
N LEU A 256 2.31 -4.08 -7.31
CA LEU A 256 2.66 -2.65 -7.26
C LEU A 256 1.74 -1.75 -8.11
N ASP A 257 1.10 -2.31 -9.14
CA ASP A 257 0.18 -1.56 -10.00
C ASP A 257 -1.08 -1.08 -9.24
N TYR A 258 -1.46 -1.70 -8.11
CA TYR A 258 -2.61 -1.22 -7.33
C TYR A 258 -2.42 0.22 -6.84
N SER A 259 -1.20 0.61 -6.44
CA SER A 259 -0.91 1.98 -6.04
C SER A 259 -0.68 2.89 -7.26
N ARG A 260 0.09 2.42 -8.25
CA ARG A 260 0.47 3.23 -9.43
C ARG A 260 -0.72 3.57 -10.34
N LYS A 261 -1.65 2.63 -10.50
CA LYS A 261 -2.85 2.76 -11.36
C LYS A 261 -4.13 2.95 -10.55
N LEU A 262 -4.03 3.38 -9.29
CA LEU A 262 -5.16 3.46 -8.37
C LEU A 262 -6.34 4.26 -8.95
N THR A 263 -6.08 5.35 -9.68
CA THR A 263 -7.14 6.17 -10.28
C THR A 263 -7.94 5.40 -11.35
N GLU A 264 -7.24 4.71 -12.26
CA GLU A 264 -7.87 3.87 -13.31
C GLU A 264 -8.64 2.70 -12.69
N ILE A 265 -8.08 2.08 -11.64
CA ILE A 265 -8.73 0.99 -10.92
C ILE A 265 -10.03 1.47 -10.29
N LEU A 266 -10.02 2.63 -9.61
CA LEU A 266 -11.20 3.22 -8.99
C LEU A 266 -12.31 3.48 -10.01
N GLU A 267 -11.96 4.00 -11.20
CA GLU A 267 -12.93 4.18 -12.29
C GLU A 267 -13.57 2.86 -12.73
N VAL A 268 -12.77 1.82 -12.95
CA VAL A 268 -13.27 0.50 -13.38
C VAL A 268 -14.15 -0.17 -12.35
N VAL A 269 -13.87 -0.02 -11.05
CA VAL A 269 -14.74 -0.55 -9.98
C VAL A 269 -15.96 0.35 -9.69
N GLY A 270 -16.14 1.44 -10.44
CA GLY A 270 -17.29 2.33 -10.32
C GLY A 270 -17.20 3.30 -9.12
N VAL A 271 -16.00 3.55 -8.60
CA VAL A 271 -15.74 4.59 -7.61
C VAL A 271 -15.51 5.91 -8.34
N ARG A 272 -16.22 6.97 -7.90
CA ARG A 272 -16.07 8.31 -8.46
C ARG A 272 -14.68 8.87 -8.19
N VAL A 273 -14.00 9.29 -9.25
CA VAL A 273 -12.75 10.03 -9.20
C VAL A 273 -12.94 11.45 -9.74
N ARG A 274 -12.02 12.36 -9.42
CA ARG A 274 -11.99 13.68 -10.05
C ARG A 274 -11.72 13.50 -11.54
N PRO A 275 -12.44 14.23 -12.42
CA PRO A 275 -12.11 14.24 -13.83
C PRO A 275 -10.65 14.68 -13.99
N ARG A 276 -9.89 13.91 -14.77
CA ARG A 276 -8.55 14.29 -15.22
C ARG A 276 -8.72 15.66 -15.89
N ARG A 277 -8.10 16.71 -15.36
CA ARG A 277 -8.03 17.96 -16.12
C ARG A 277 -7.18 17.64 -17.35
N ASP A 278 -7.69 17.90 -18.54
CA ASP A 278 -6.92 17.89 -19.80
C ASP A 278 -5.90 19.03 -19.85
N GLU A 279 -5.18 19.28 -18.76
CA GLU A 279 -4.11 20.28 -18.69
C GLU A 279 -2.77 19.56 -18.80
N SER A 280 -2.40 19.24 -20.06
CA SER A 280 -1.04 19.31 -20.64
C SER A 280 -0.81 18.28 -21.75
N MET A 281 -1.62 18.31 -22.82
CA MET A 281 -0.95 18.36 -24.12
C MET A 281 -0.38 19.78 -24.20
N LEU A 282 0.91 19.92 -23.90
CA LEU A 282 1.66 21.13 -24.25
C LEU A 282 1.35 21.44 -25.70
N ASN A 283 0.64 22.53 -25.93
CA ASN A 283 0.39 23.03 -27.27
C ASN A 283 1.74 23.52 -27.78
N MET A 284 2.45 22.66 -28.50
CA MET A 284 3.80 22.90 -29.03
C MET A 284 3.86 24.18 -29.87
N ASP A 285 2.73 24.61 -30.45
CA ASP A 285 2.61 25.86 -31.20
C ASP A 285 2.67 27.11 -30.31
N LYS A 286 2.36 26.97 -29.01
CA LYS A 286 2.46 28.05 -28.03
C LYS A 286 3.89 28.17 -27.51
N VAL A 287 4.54 27.04 -27.26
CA VAL A 287 5.97 26.96 -26.86
C VAL A 287 6.87 27.47 -27.99
N ALA A 288 6.60 27.08 -29.24
CA ALA A 288 7.35 27.55 -30.41
C ALA A 288 7.18 29.07 -30.68
N ARG A 289 6.04 29.66 -30.28
CA ARG A 289 5.82 31.11 -30.35
C ARG A 289 6.52 31.88 -29.24
N GLU A 290 6.66 31.29 -28.05
CA GLU A 290 7.36 31.90 -26.91
C GLU A 290 8.89 31.80 -27.06
N LEU A 291 9.42 30.82 -27.81
CA LEU A 291 10.86 30.64 -28.06
C LEU A 291 11.45 31.52 -29.18
N ASN A 292 10.63 32.27 -29.92
CA ASN A 292 11.10 33.09 -31.06
C ASN A 292 11.36 34.57 -30.70
N ILE A 293 11.53 34.91 -29.43
CA ILE A 293 11.97 36.25 -29.01
C ILE A 293 13.30 36.11 -28.25
N GLY A 294 14.39 36.46 -28.93
CA GLY A 294 15.65 36.84 -28.30
C GLY A 294 16.75 35.79 -28.35
N ASN A 295 17.57 35.85 -29.41
CA ASN A 295 18.95 35.38 -29.36
C ASN A 295 19.68 36.08 -28.20
N SER A 296 20.20 35.30 -27.26
CA SER A 296 21.45 35.63 -26.56
C SER A 296 22.05 34.36 -25.93
N ASP A 297 23.32 34.18 -26.23
CA ASP A 297 24.23 33.07 -25.92
C ASP A 297 24.06 32.42 -24.53
N PHE A 298 24.14 31.08 -24.50
CA PHE A 298 24.24 30.28 -23.28
C PHE A 298 25.52 29.43 -23.34
N ASP A 299 26.44 29.70 -22.42
CA ASP A 299 27.76 29.09 -22.32
C ASP A 299 27.71 27.67 -21.72
N VAL A 300 28.35 26.71 -22.41
CA VAL A 300 28.40 25.28 -22.09
C VAL A 300 29.33 24.94 -20.89
N ALA A 301 29.97 25.93 -20.27
CA ALA A 301 30.97 25.71 -19.22
C ALA A 301 30.41 25.57 -17.79
N GLU A 302 29.11 25.81 -17.57
CA GLU A 302 28.54 25.83 -16.21
C GLU A 302 27.93 24.48 -15.76
N GLU A 303 27.60 23.60 -16.70
CA GLU A 303 26.98 22.29 -16.41
C GLU A 303 27.99 21.23 -15.89
N GLU A 304 29.25 21.27 -16.35
CA GLU A 304 30.30 20.36 -15.87
C GLU A 304 30.72 20.63 -14.42
N LYS A 305 30.62 21.89 -13.95
CA LYS A 305 30.93 22.23 -12.55
C LYS A 305 29.89 21.70 -11.57
N ILE A 306 28.61 21.68 -11.96
CA ILE A 306 27.50 21.20 -11.11
C ILE A 306 27.59 19.67 -10.96
N PHE A 307 27.91 18.95 -12.04
CA PHE A 307 28.08 17.51 -12.02
C PHE A 307 29.30 17.06 -11.18
N SER A 308 30.40 17.80 -11.23
CA SER A 308 31.61 17.51 -10.43
C SER A 308 31.43 17.73 -8.93
N ASN A 309 30.62 18.72 -8.54
CA ASN A 309 30.38 19.05 -7.12
C ASN A 309 29.42 18.06 -6.44
N SER A 310 28.55 17.40 -7.21
CA SER A 310 27.62 16.40 -6.66
C SER A 310 28.31 15.08 -6.28
N PHE A 311 29.50 14.79 -6.84
CA PHE A 311 30.29 13.60 -6.49
C PHE A 311 31.21 13.76 -5.27
N LYS A 312 31.47 14.98 -4.80
CA LYS A 312 32.40 15.22 -3.66
C LYS A 312 31.75 15.15 -2.27
N ASN A 313 30.43 15.13 -2.15
CA ASN A 313 29.73 15.12 -0.86
C ASN A 313 29.20 13.75 -0.41
N GLY A 314 29.62 12.66 -1.05
CA GLY A 314 29.38 11.30 -0.56
C GLY A 314 30.28 10.90 0.61
N LYS A 315 30.11 11.54 1.78
CA LYS A 315 30.85 11.16 3.00
C LYS A 315 30.13 10.20 3.94
N GLU A 316 28.90 9.78 3.63
CA GLU A 316 28.15 8.82 4.47
C GLU A 316 28.19 7.37 3.96
N ALA A 317 28.66 7.12 2.74
CA ALA A 317 28.82 5.76 2.22
C ALA A 317 30.11 5.05 2.70
N GLN A 318 31.10 5.80 3.20
CA GLN A 318 32.38 5.25 3.62
C GLN A 318 32.42 4.86 5.12
N CYS A 319 31.46 5.34 5.90
CA CYS A 319 31.31 4.97 7.32
C CYS A 319 30.74 3.55 7.46
N VAL A 320 29.75 3.21 6.64
CA VAL A 320 29.08 1.91 6.68
C VAL A 320 30.00 0.77 6.20
N LEU A 321 30.81 1.02 5.16
CA LEU A 321 31.78 0.03 4.64
C LEU A 321 32.94 -0.28 5.59
N ASN A 322 33.27 0.62 6.52
CA ASN A 322 34.31 0.39 7.52
C ASN A 322 33.80 -0.34 8.77
N GLU A 323 32.52 -0.14 9.13
CA GLU A 323 31.88 -0.87 10.25
C GLU A 323 31.60 -2.34 9.89
N THR A 324 31.27 -2.64 8.61
CA THR A 324 31.08 -4.04 8.18
C THR A 324 32.39 -4.82 8.17
N ARG A 325 33.51 -4.18 7.81
CA ARG A 325 34.86 -4.80 7.80
C ARG A 325 35.43 -5.04 9.20
N GLN A 326 35.00 -4.28 10.21
CA GLN A 326 35.42 -4.52 11.60
C GLN A 326 34.67 -5.70 12.23
N MET A 327 33.38 -5.89 11.94
CA MET A 327 32.62 -7.03 12.43
C MET A 327 33.06 -8.38 11.82
N GLU A 328 33.38 -8.41 10.52
CA GLU A 328 33.90 -9.63 9.86
C GLU A 328 35.27 -10.06 10.41
N SER A 329 36.10 -9.13 10.90
CA SER A 329 37.41 -9.43 11.48
C SER A 329 37.38 -9.92 12.94
N GLU A 330 36.26 -9.70 13.63
CA GLU A 330 36.05 -10.18 15.02
C GLU A 330 35.39 -11.56 15.05
N GLU A 331 34.56 -11.89 14.06
CA GLU A 331 33.94 -13.21 13.90
C GLU A 331 35.00 -14.28 13.52
N GLU A 332 35.91 -13.95 12.59
CA GLU A 332 36.98 -14.84 12.13
C GLU A 332 38.04 -15.14 13.21
N LYS A 333 38.18 -14.26 14.23
CA LYS A 333 39.05 -14.51 15.40
C LYS A 333 38.37 -15.36 16.49
N SER A 334 37.04 -15.41 16.52
CA SER A 334 36.30 -16.21 17.50
C SER A 334 36.25 -17.70 17.12
N ASP A 335 36.22 -17.99 15.81
CA ASP A 335 36.17 -19.36 15.29
C ASP A 335 37.54 -20.08 15.40
N VAL A 336 38.65 -19.35 15.36
CA VAL A 336 39.99 -19.93 15.55
C VAL A 336 40.29 -20.28 17.03
N LEU A 337 39.52 -19.73 17.98
CA LEU A 337 39.71 -19.99 19.41
C LEU A 337 38.88 -21.18 19.95
N ASN A 338 37.95 -21.71 19.16
CA ASN A 338 37.07 -22.83 19.55
C ASN A 338 37.50 -24.21 19.02
N ASP A 339 38.57 -24.27 18.20
CA ASP A 339 39.12 -25.51 17.63
C ASP A 339 40.50 -25.89 18.21
N LEU A 340 40.78 -25.51 19.47
CA LEU A 340 41.95 -25.98 20.25
C LEU A 340 41.54 -26.66 21.55
#